data_AF-A0A653VRZ1-F1
#
_entry.id   AF-A0A653VRZ1-F1
#
_cell.length_a   1.000
_cell.length_b   1.000
_cell.length_c   1.000
_cell.angle_alpha   90.00
_cell.angle_beta   90.00
_cell.angle_gamma   90.00
#
_symmetry.space_group_name_H-M   'P 1'
#
loop_
_entity.id
_entity.type
_entity.pdbx_description
1 polymer ?
#
loop_
_entity_poly.entity_id
_entity_poly.type
_entity_poly.pdbx_seq_one_letter_code
_entity_poly.pdbx_strand_id
1 'polypeptide(L)' 'MKNSNLLQKIGIAIIILSWSARLIGKFLDAETAEMLSDVPLISVLGIGIWTVGFFKKESDNKKKLSSENSSLDS' A
#
# COMPACT_ATOMS: atom_id res chain seq x y z
N MET A 1 -3.10 -3.61 -20.18
CA MET A 1 -2.65 -2.90 -18.96
C MET A 1 -2.10 -3.92 -17.99
N LYS A 2 -0.80 -3.82 -17.64
CA LYS A 2 -0.05 -4.82 -16.88
C LYS A 2 -0.61 -5.00 -15.45
N ASN A 3 -0.71 -6.25 -15.00
CA ASN A 3 -1.16 -6.64 -13.66
C ASN A 3 -0.43 -5.83 -12.57
N SER A 4 -1.10 -4.80 -12.08
CA SER A 4 -0.73 -4.07 -10.87
C SER A 4 -0.74 -5.03 -9.68
N ASN A 5 0.33 -5.06 -8.91
CA ASN A 5 0.48 -5.96 -7.77
C ASN A 5 -0.65 -5.70 -6.75
N LEU A 6 -1.50 -6.71 -6.50
CA LEU A 6 -2.71 -6.58 -5.66
C LEU A 6 -2.38 -6.00 -4.28
N LEU A 7 -1.22 -6.38 -3.72
CA LEU A 7 -0.73 -5.92 -2.43
C LEU A 7 -0.44 -4.40 -2.40
N GLN A 8 0.09 -3.84 -3.50
CA GLN A 8 0.30 -2.40 -3.63
C GLN A 8 -1.03 -1.65 -3.70
N LYS A 9 -2.00 -2.20 -4.44
CA LYS A 9 -3.35 -1.62 -4.54
C LYS A 9 -4.05 -1.60 -3.19
N ILE A 10 -3.96 -2.68 -2.43
CA ILE A 10 -4.52 -2.76 -1.07
C ILE A 10 -3.85 -1.72 -0.16
N GLY A 11 -2.51 -1.63 -0.18
CA GLY A 11 -1.79 -0.62 0.60
C GLY A 11 -2.21 0.82 0.27
N ILE A 12 -2.33 1.15 -1.02
CA ILE A 12 -2.81 2.47 -1.47
C ILE A 12 -4.24 2.73 -1.01
N ALA A 13 -5.14 1.74 -1.11
CA ALA A 13 -6.53 1.89 -0.68
C ALA A 13 -6.63 2.18 0.83
N ILE A 14 -5.83 1.49 1.65
CA ILE A 14 -5.78 1.73 3.10
C ILE A 14 -5.28 3.14 3.41
N ILE A 15 -4.24 3.61 2.70
CA ILE A 15 -3.71 4.97 2.88
C ILE A 15 -4.77 6.02 2.55
N ILE A 16 -5.48 5.87 1.41
CA ILE A 16 -6.53 6.80 0.98
C ILE A 16 -7.67 6.83 2.00
N LEU A 17 -8.17 5.66 2.42
CA LEU A 17 -9.28 5.56 3.39
C LEU A 17 -8.90 6.20 4.72
N SER A 18 -7.67 5.98 5.18
CA SER A 18 -7.19 6.55 6.45
C SER A 18 -7.07 8.08 6.39
N TRP A 19 -6.60 8.62 5.27
CA TRP A 19 -6.54 10.06 5.05
C TRP A 19 -7.94 10.69 4.98
N SER A 20 -8.88 10.03 4.30
CA SER A 20 -10.28 10.46 4.24
C SER A 20 -10.92 10.46 5.63
N ALA A 21 -10.72 9.40 6.42
CA ALA A 21 -11.19 9.32 7.80
C ALA A 21 -10.60 10.44 8.68
N ARG A 22 -9.32 10.77 8.50
CA ARG A 22 -8.66 11.87 9.22
C ARG A 22 -9.20 13.24 8.84
N LEU A 23 -9.51 13.46 7.55
CA LEU A 23 -10.11 14.71 7.08
C LEU A 23 -11.52 14.87 7.66
N ILE A 24 -12.33 13.81 7.62
CA ILE A 24 -13.69 13.82 8.16
C ILE A 24 -13.68 14.01 9.68
N GLY A 25 -12.76 13.34 10.39
CA GLY A 25 -12.60 13.47 11.85
C GLY A 25 -12.31 14.88 12.35
N LYS A 26 -11.76 15.77 11.51
CA LYS A 26 -11.57 17.18 11.87
C LYS A 26 -12.87 17.99 11.93
N PHE A 27 -13.95 17.47 11.34
CA PHE A 27 -15.26 18.11 11.30
C PHE A 27 -16.28 17.44 12.23
N LEU A 28 -15.86 16.40 12.97
CA LEU A 28 -16.72 15.63 13.86
C LEU A 28 -16.51 16.04 15.32
N ASP A 29 -17.54 15.82 16.13
CA ASP A 29 -17.54 16.13 17.56
C ASP A 29 -16.46 15.34 18.34
N ALA A 30 -16.14 15.80 19.55
CA ALA A 30 -15.07 15.25 20.39
C ALA A 30 -15.19 13.73 20.61
N GLU A 31 -16.41 13.20 20.70
CA GLU A 31 -16.69 11.77 20.89
C GLU A 31 -16.29 10.94 19.66
N THR A 32 -16.48 11.48 18.45
CA THR A 32 -16.10 10.82 17.20
C THR A 32 -14.62 11.02 16.87
N ALA A 33 -14.02 12.10 17.34
CA ALA A 33 -12.57 12.30 17.29
C ALA A 33 -11.82 11.24 18.12
N GLU A 34 -12.37 10.84 19.26
CA GLU A 34 -11.81 9.76 20.10
C GLU A 34 -11.91 8.40 19.41
N MET A 35 -13.01 8.11 18.71
CA MET A 35 -13.15 6.90 17.87
C MET A 35 -12.18 6.87 16.67
N LEU A 36 -11.72 8.04 16.21
CA LEU A 36 -10.77 8.16 15.10
C LEU A 36 -9.31 8.24 15.58
N SER A 37 -9.06 8.07 16.88
CA SER A 37 -7.71 8.10 17.46
C SER A 37 -6.77 7.02 16.90
N ASP A 38 -7.32 5.91 16.42
CA ASP A 38 -6.57 4.79 15.81
C ASP A 38 -6.26 4.99 14.30
N VAL A 39 -6.84 5.99 13.65
CA VAL A 39 -6.61 6.28 12.22
C VAL A 39 -5.12 6.47 11.86
N PRO A 40 -4.28 7.13 12.68
CA PRO A 40 -2.84 7.21 12.44
C PRO A 40 -2.17 5.84 12.43
N LEU A 41 -2.55 4.93 13.33
CA LEU A 41 -2.01 3.57 13.39
C LEU A 41 -2.37 2.77 12.14
N ILE A 42 -3.63 2.84 11.70
CA ILE A 42 -4.11 2.21 10.47
C ILE A 42 -3.38 2.76 9.24
N SER A 43 -3.12 4.08 9.21
CA SER A 43 -2.32 4.71 8.14
C SER A 43 -0.90 4.13 8.08
N VAL A 44 -0.23 3.97 9.22
CA VAL A 44 1.11 3.39 9.31
C VAL A 44 1.14 1.93 8.84
N LEU A 45 0.14 1.14 9.21
CA LEU A 45 -0.01 -0.23 8.72
C LEU A 45 -0.20 -0.28 7.20
N GLY A 46 -1.02 0.62 6.63
CA GLY A 46 -1.20 0.77 5.19
C GLY A 46 0.09 1.08 4.45
N ILE A 47 0.91 2.01 4.99
CA ILE A 47 2.24 2.33 4.46
C ILE A 47 3.15 1.10 4.50
N GLY A 48 3.16 0.37 5.62
CA GLY A 48 3.94 -0.86 5.77
C GLY A 48 3.62 -1.91 4.70
N ILE A 49 2.34 -2.22 4.52
CA ILE A 49 1.85 -3.18 3.50
C ILE A 49 2.25 -2.71 2.10
N TRP A 50 2.11 -1.42 1.82
CA TRP A 50 2.51 -0.86 0.53
C TRP A 50 4.01 -1.01 0.27
N THR A 51 4.86 -0.67 1.25
CA THR A 51 6.33 -0.84 1.12
C THR A 51 6.72 -2.30 0.90
N VAL A 52 6.14 -3.25 1.64
CA VAL A 52 6.41 -4.69 1.43
C VAL A 52 5.98 -5.12 0.02
N GLY A 53 4.82 -4.66 -0.44
CA GLY A 53 4.36 -4.90 -1.81
C GLY A 53 5.25 -4.25 -2.88
N PHE A 54 5.87 -3.12 -2.57
CA PHE A 54 6.87 -2.45 -3.42
C PHE A 54 8.13 -3.29 -3.57
N PHE A 55 8.77 -3.66 -2.46
CA PHE A 55 10.00 -4.47 -2.50
C PHE A 55 9.77 -5.86 -3.09
N LYS A 56 8.62 -6.49 -2.82
CA LYS A 56 8.27 -7.79 -3.42
C LYS A 56 8.15 -7.70 -4.95
N LYS A 57 7.45 -6.68 -5.46
CA LYS A 57 7.34 -6.43 -6.91
C LYS A 57 8.71 -6.18 -7.56
N GLU A 58 9.55 -5.40 -6.90
CA GLU A 58 10.91 -5.08 -7.35
C GLU A 58 11.75 -6.36 -7.51
N SER A 59 11.71 -7.23 -6.48
CA SER A 59 12.39 -8.53 -6.48
C SER A 59 11.88 -9.47 -7.58
N ASP A 60 10.56 -9.57 -7.74
CA ASP A 60 9.95 -10.43 -8.76
C ASP A 60 10.29 -9.97 -10.18
N ASN A 61 10.33 -8.65 -10.41
CA ASN A 61 10.77 -8.08 -11.69
C ASN A 61 12.25 -8.37 -11.98
N LYS A 62 13.13 -8.26 -10.97
CA LYS A 62 14.56 -8.59 -11.15
C LYS A 62 14.76 -10.07 -11.50
N LYS A 63 14.04 -10.98 -10.84
CA LYS A 63 14.08 -12.42 -11.16
C LYS A 63 13.59 -12.72 -12.58
N LYS A 64 12.49 -12.08 -12.99
CA LYS A 64 11.92 -12.30 -14.32
C LYS A 64 12.83 -11.80 -15.45
N LEU A 65 13.47 -10.65 -15.26
CA LEU A 65 14.43 -10.10 -16.23
C LEU A 65 15.66 -11.02 -16.40
N SER A 66 16.12 -11.61 -15.29
CA SER A 66 17.24 -12.56 -15.31
C SER A 66 16.91 -13.84 -16.07
N SER A 67 15.68 -14.36 -15.97
CA SER A 67 15.30 -15.60 -16.67
C SER A 67 15.12 -15.39 -18.19
N GLU A 68 14.59 -14.23 -18.61
CA GLU A 68 14.44 -13.89 -20.03
C GLU A 68 15.80 -13.76 -20.73
N ASN A 69 16.78 -13.10 -20.10
CA ASN A 69 18.13 -12.97 -20.67
C ASN A 69 18.87 -14.31 -20.76
N SER A 70 18.70 -15.21 -19.79
CA SER A 70 19.31 -16.55 -19.88
C SER A 70 18.74 -17.44 -20.99
N SER A 71 17.49 -17.18 -21.44
CA SER A 71 16.85 -17.96 -22.51
C SER A 71 17.17 -17.45 -23.93
N LEU A 72 17.77 -16.26 -24.06
CA LEU A 72 18.13 -15.66 -25.35
C LEU A 72 19.58 -16.00 -25.78
N ASP A 73 20.42 -16.44 -24.85
CA ASP A 73 21.83 -16.81 -25.06
C ASP A 73 22.02 -18.34 -25.28
N SER A 74 20.95 -19.09 -25.57
CA SER A 74 20.97 -20.52 -25.91
C SER A 74 20.48 -20.76 -27.34
#